data_AF-A0A6A0H9F4-F1
#
_entry.id   AF-A0A6A0H9F4-F1
#
_cell.length_a   1.000
_cell.length_b   1.000
_cell.length_c   1.000
_cell.angle_alpha   90.00
_cell.angle_beta   90.00
_cell.angle_gamma   90.00
#
_symmetry.space_group_name_H-M   'P 1'
#
loop_
_entity.id
_entity.type
_entity.pdbx_description
1 polymer ?
#
loop_
_entity_poly.entity_id
_entity_poly.type
_entity_poly.pdbx_seq_one_letter_code
_entity_poly.pdbx_strand_id
1 'polypeptide(L)'
;MGPTMHTYLNVGGSNPRRPDVDLYMGLQIGVKLPFYTREINSQIAGPLLNEPVLFATDMLCRPKSKGYIAITSKNPVELPVVHYNVYEHPDDIKLHLKGLVWLGVEELRRIMDSEAIRKIRVAQPDLTLKAVRGVSGLRVVDASVMPEVVSTNTMATVYVIAEKASDIIKQDWGYLTKEQV
;
A
#
# COMPACT_ATOMS: atom_id res chain seq x y z
N MET A 1 7.14 -17.80 -3.79
CA MET A 1 6.48 -16.85 -2.87
C MET A 1 5.59 -17.68 -1.96
N GLY A 2 5.79 -17.64 -0.65
CA GLY A 2 4.94 -18.34 0.32
C GLY A 2 3.62 -17.60 0.55
N PRO A 3 2.72 -18.14 1.39
CA PRO A 3 1.49 -17.44 1.76
C PRO A 3 1.82 -16.13 2.48
N THR A 4 1.08 -15.08 2.15
CA THR A 4 1.22 -13.75 2.73
C THR A 4 -0.09 -13.31 3.35
N MET A 5 0.00 -12.52 4.41
CA MET A 5 -1.14 -12.06 5.20
C MET A 5 -0.99 -10.56 5.47
N HIS A 6 -2.12 -9.87 5.46
CA HIS A 6 -2.25 -8.48 5.84
C HIS A 6 -3.12 -8.39 7.10
N THR A 7 -2.69 -7.61 8.09
CA THR A 7 -3.48 -7.32 9.30
C THR A 7 -3.49 -5.82 9.57
N TYR A 8 -4.68 -5.22 9.55
CA TYR A 8 -4.87 -3.78 9.70
C TYR A 8 -5.18 -3.39 11.14
N LEU A 9 -4.48 -2.39 11.67
CA LEU A 9 -4.50 -2.10 13.10
C LEU A 9 -4.46 -0.62 13.44
N ASN A 10 -4.98 -0.29 14.61
CA ASN A 10 -4.80 1.01 15.25
C ASN A 10 -3.78 0.90 16.37
N VAL A 11 -2.66 1.58 16.24
CA VAL A 11 -1.55 1.58 17.21
C VAL A 11 -1.38 2.96 17.87
N GLY A 12 -2.47 3.73 17.89
CA GLY A 12 -2.57 5.00 18.61
C GLY A 12 -2.60 6.24 17.70
N GLY A 13 -3.00 6.09 16.44
CA GLY A 13 -3.30 7.20 15.56
C GLY A 13 -4.68 7.80 15.82
N SER A 14 -4.98 8.86 15.08
CA SER A 14 -6.06 9.80 15.41
C SER A 14 -7.48 9.33 15.12
N ASN A 15 -7.68 8.22 14.41
CA ASN A 15 -9.01 7.79 13.96
C ASN A 15 -9.21 6.27 14.18
N PRO A 16 -10.02 5.85 15.16
CA PRO A 16 -10.20 4.42 15.46
C PRO A 16 -11.01 3.66 14.39
N ARG A 17 -11.66 4.33 13.44
CA ARG A 17 -12.40 3.68 12.35
C ARG A 17 -11.54 3.42 11.11
N ARG A 18 -10.29 3.88 11.08
CA ARG A 18 -9.36 3.68 9.96
C ARG A 18 -8.01 3.23 10.48
N PRO A 19 -7.46 2.12 9.98
CA PRO A 19 -6.19 1.60 10.46
C PRO A 19 -5.07 2.63 10.31
N ASP A 20 -4.13 2.54 11.23
CA ASP A 20 -2.89 3.30 11.28
C ASP A 20 -1.79 2.58 10.49
N VAL A 21 -1.74 1.26 10.65
CA VAL A 21 -0.72 0.39 10.08
C VAL A 21 -1.34 -0.85 9.45
N ASP A 22 -0.74 -1.30 8.36
CA ASP A 22 -0.96 -2.61 7.74
C ASP A 22 0.26 -3.47 8.05
N LEU A 23 0.04 -4.59 8.74
CA LEU A 23 1.06 -5.58 8.98
C LEU A 23 1.09 -6.59 7.86
N TYR A 24 2.15 -6.51 7.07
CA TYR A 24 2.44 -7.49 6.06
C TYR A 24 3.32 -8.59 6.65
N MET A 25 2.79 -9.81 6.65
CA MET A 25 3.48 -10.98 7.15
C MET A 25 3.56 -12.06 6.07
N GLY A 26 4.64 -12.82 6.08
CA GLY A 26 4.80 -13.94 5.16
C GLY A 26 5.70 -15.01 5.74
N LEU A 27 5.39 -16.27 5.44
CA LEU A 27 6.28 -17.39 5.71
C LEU A 27 7.12 -17.65 4.48
N GLN A 28 8.44 -17.62 4.62
CA GLN A 28 9.36 -18.00 3.55
C GLN A 28 10.53 -18.82 4.08
N ILE A 29 11.08 -19.68 3.24
CA ILE A 29 12.35 -20.35 3.50
C ILE A 29 13.45 -19.44 2.97
N GLY A 30 14.35 -19.01 3.84
CA GLY A 30 15.41 -18.09 3.46
C GLY A 30 14.99 -16.64 3.48
N VAL A 31 15.83 -15.76 4.06
CA VAL A 31 15.72 -14.31 3.87
C VAL A 31 16.92 -13.84 3.06
N LYS A 32 16.66 -13.04 2.03
CA LYS A 32 17.68 -12.24 1.34
C LYS A 32 17.17 -10.82 1.32
N LEU A 33 17.95 -9.87 1.83
CA LEU A 33 17.56 -8.47 1.89
C LEU A 33 18.17 -7.74 0.68
N PRO A 34 17.43 -7.55 -0.43
CA PRO A 34 18.00 -7.14 -1.71
C PRO A 34 18.58 -5.73 -1.72
N PHE A 35 18.26 -4.91 -0.71
CA PHE A 35 18.68 -3.52 -0.60
C PHE A 35 19.89 -3.30 0.32
N TYR A 36 20.47 -4.36 0.89
CA TYR A 36 21.59 -4.27 1.81
C TYR A 36 22.87 -4.80 1.19
N THR A 37 24.02 -4.30 1.66
CA THR A 37 25.33 -4.77 1.18
C THR A 37 25.52 -6.27 1.43
N ARG A 38 26.39 -6.91 0.64
CA ARG A 38 26.69 -8.33 0.79
C ARG A 38 27.16 -8.67 2.22
N GLU A 39 27.91 -7.76 2.83
CA GLU A 39 28.40 -7.89 4.20
C GLU A 39 27.26 -7.90 5.22
N ILE A 40 26.35 -6.91 5.18
CA ILE A 40 25.16 -6.88 6.05
C ILE A 40 24.28 -8.12 5.83
N ASN A 41 24.08 -8.52 4.57
CA ASN A 41 23.34 -9.73 4.26
C ASN A 41 24.00 -10.98 4.85
N SER A 42 25.32 -11.11 4.80
CA SER A 42 26.02 -12.28 5.36
C SER A 42 25.91 -12.36 6.88
N GLN A 43 25.90 -11.22 7.58
CA GLN A 43 25.83 -11.16 9.04
C GLN A 43 24.40 -11.40 9.56
N ILE A 44 23.40 -10.79 8.91
CA ILE A 44 22.01 -10.81 9.38
C ILE A 44 21.22 -11.96 8.74
N ALA A 45 21.28 -12.05 7.41
CA ALA A 45 20.45 -12.97 6.63
C ALA A 45 21.13 -14.33 6.40
N GLY A 46 22.47 -14.40 6.52
CA GLY A 46 23.28 -15.61 6.34
C GLY A 46 22.78 -16.83 7.12
N PRO A 47 22.60 -16.73 8.45
CA PRO A 47 22.08 -17.84 9.27
C PRO A 47 20.64 -18.24 8.92
N LEU A 48 19.89 -17.35 8.26
CA LEU A 48 18.48 -17.53 7.95
C LEU A 48 18.23 -18.02 6.53
N LEU A 49 19.28 -18.17 5.69
CA LEU A 49 19.17 -18.42 4.24
C LEU A 49 18.45 -19.73 3.87
N ASN A 50 18.45 -20.73 4.75
CA ASN A 50 17.77 -22.01 4.54
C ASN A 50 16.74 -22.32 5.62
N GLU A 51 16.52 -21.40 6.54
CA GLU A 51 15.59 -21.60 7.66
C GLU A 51 14.19 -21.09 7.29
N PRO A 52 13.13 -21.71 7.81
CA PRO A 52 11.80 -21.15 7.75
C PRO A 52 11.74 -19.89 8.61
N VAL A 53 11.46 -18.74 7.98
CA VAL A 53 11.35 -17.45 8.63
C VAL A 53 9.95 -16.89 8.48
N LEU A 54 9.34 -16.53 9.62
CA LEU A 54 8.21 -15.62 9.64
C LEU A 54 8.76 -14.19 9.52
N PHE A 55 8.49 -13.55 8.40
CA PHE A 55 8.79 -12.14 8.20
C PHE A 55 7.53 -11.32 8.53
N ALA A 56 7.71 -10.22 9.24
CA ALA A 56 6.68 -9.23 9.50
C ALA A 56 7.26 -7.82 9.29
N THR A 57 6.53 -6.98 8.56
CA THR A 57 6.80 -5.55 8.42
C THR A 57 5.51 -4.79 8.58
N ASP A 58 5.58 -3.59 9.14
CA ASP A 58 4.45 -2.67 9.14
C ASP A 58 4.60 -1.64 8.01
N MET A 59 3.47 -1.22 7.46
CA MET A 59 3.36 -0.11 6.53
C MET A 59 2.37 0.91 7.08
N LEU A 60 2.72 2.20 7.02
CA LEU A 60 1.82 3.27 7.43
C LEU A 60 0.65 3.38 6.44
N CYS A 61 -0.58 3.20 6.92
CA CYS A 61 -1.78 3.31 6.09
C CYS A 61 -2.14 4.75 5.73
N ARG A 62 -1.70 5.72 6.54
CA ARG A 62 -2.08 7.13 6.44
C ARG A 62 -0.88 8.04 6.75
N PRO A 63 0.21 7.95 5.96
CA PRO A 63 1.40 8.77 6.20
C PRO A 63 1.03 10.25 6.08
N LYS A 64 1.53 11.06 7.00
CA LYS A 64 1.38 12.52 6.96
C LYS A 64 2.44 13.18 6.09
N SER A 65 3.61 12.55 5.95
CA SER A 65 4.68 12.99 5.08
C SER A 65 4.22 12.96 3.62
N LYS A 66 4.55 14.00 2.85
CA LYS A 66 4.18 14.12 1.45
C LYS A 66 5.39 14.47 0.60
N GLY A 67 5.65 13.64 -0.39
CA GLY A 67 6.64 13.90 -1.41
C GLY A 67 6.07 14.62 -2.63
N TYR A 68 6.93 14.90 -3.61
CA TYR A 68 6.53 15.37 -4.92
C TYR A 68 7.46 14.81 -6.01
N ILE A 69 6.93 14.79 -7.22
CA ILE A 69 7.67 14.50 -8.45
C ILE A 69 7.45 15.65 -9.42
N ALA A 70 8.53 16.11 -10.06
CA ALA A 70 8.46 17.19 -11.02
C ALA A 70 9.38 16.92 -12.21
N ILE A 71 8.89 17.22 -13.42
CA ILE A 71 9.74 17.28 -14.60
C ILE A 71 10.65 18.51 -14.50
N THR A 72 11.91 18.36 -14.88
CA THR A 72 12.89 19.45 -14.92
C THR A 72 13.14 19.96 -16.33
N SER A 73 12.65 19.22 -17.33
CA SER A 73 12.92 19.44 -18.73
C SER A 73 11.75 18.96 -19.59
N LYS A 74 11.73 19.40 -20.84
CA LYS A 74 10.80 18.91 -21.86
C LYS A 74 11.29 17.62 -22.51
N ASN A 75 12.56 17.26 -22.29
CA ASN A 75 13.15 16.04 -22.82
C ASN A 75 12.62 14.82 -22.03
N PRO A 76 11.88 13.89 -22.66
CA PRO A 76 11.21 12.80 -21.95
C PRO A 76 12.15 11.73 -21.39
N VAL A 77 13.43 11.72 -21.80
CA VAL A 77 14.44 10.80 -21.26
C VAL A 77 15.25 11.40 -20.10
N GLU A 78 15.09 12.69 -19.83
CA GLU A 78 15.71 13.32 -18.65
C GLU A 78 14.94 12.91 -17.39
N LEU A 79 15.69 12.52 -16.36
CA LEU A 79 15.09 12.03 -15.13
C LEU A 79 14.33 13.16 -14.42
N PRO A 80 13.09 12.90 -13.97
CA PRO A 80 12.40 13.83 -13.11
C PRO A 80 13.09 13.93 -11.75
N VAL A 81 12.86 15.02 -11.06
CA VAL A 81 13.24 15.16 -9.66
C VAL A 81 12.17 14.49 -8.80
N VAL A 82 12.60 13.61 -7.90
CA VAL A 82 11.75 12.87 -6.98
C VAL A 82 12.18 13.16 -5.55
N HIS A 83 11.29 13.76 -4.76
CA HIS A 83 11.47 13.93 -3.34
C HIS A 83 10.41 13.12 -2.60
N TYR A 84 10.84 12.05 -1.93
CA TYR A 84 9.91 11.18 -1.21
C TYR A 84 9.47 11.76 0.15
N ASN A 85 10.32 12.59 0.77
CA ASN A 85 10.13 13.16 2.11
C ASN A 85 9.75 12.10 3.16
N VAL A 86 10.33 10.89 3.05
CA VAL A 86 10.00 9.78 3.96
C VAL A 86 10.31 10.20 5.40
N TYR A 87 9.31 10.07 6.28
CA TYR A 87 9.38 10.43 7.70
C TYR A 87 9.66 11.91 8.00
N GLU A 88 9.42 12.81 7.04
CA GLU A 88 9.50 14.25 7.29
C GLU A 88 8.54 14.67 8.42
N HIS A 89 7.36 14.06 8.49
CA HIS A 89 6.44 14.27 9.60
C HIS A 89 6.81 13.39 10.80
N PRO A 90 7.08 13.96 12.00
CA PRO A 90 7.57 13.21 13.16
C PRO A 90 6.59 12.17 13.69
N ASP A 91 5.29 12.32 13.42
CA ASP A 91 4.30 11.30 13.78
C ASP A 91 4.44 10.02 12.97
N ASP A 92 4.94 10.08 11.73
CA ASP A 92 5.05 8.90 10.87
C ASP A 92 6.10 7.94 11.46
N ILE A 93 7.27 8.46 11.85
CA ILE A 93 8.30 7.64 12.49
C ILE A 93 7.85 7.13 13.86
N LYS A 94 7.13 7.94 14.66
CA LYS A 94 6.58 7.50 15.95
C LYS A 94 5.58 6.37 15.79
N LEU A 95 4.70 6.47 14.79
CA LEU A 95 3.67 5.48 14.53
C LEU A 95 4.27 4.18 13.99
N HIS A 96 5.28 4.30 13.12
CA HIS A 96 6.03 3.17 12.59
C HIS A 96 6.78 2.42 13.71
N LEU A 97 7.49 3.15 14.59
CA LEU A 97 8.14 2.57 15.75
C LEU A 97 7.16 1.88 16.72
N LYS A 98 5.98 2.48 16.93
CA LYS A 98 4.92 1.83 17.72
C LYS A 98 4.42 0.56 17.06
N GLY A 99 4.24 0.57 15.74
CA GLY A 99 3.92 -0.61 14.95
C GLY A 99 4.94 -1.73 15.17
N LEU A 100 6.23 -1.43 15.02
CA LEU A 100 7.34 -2.38 15.22
C LEU A 100 7.46 -2.92 16.65
N VAL A 101 7.32 -2.06 17.67
CA VAL A 101 7.38 -2.50 19.08
C VAL A 101 6.18 -3.38 19.42
N TRP A 102 5.00 -3.00 18.95
CA TRP A 102 3.77 -3.74 19.20
C TRP A 102 3.74 -5.07 18.41
N LEU A 103 4.30 -5.08 17.19
CA LEU A 103 4.58 -6.26 16.37
C LEU A 103 5.40 -7.30 17.13
N GLY A 104 6.45 -6.86 17.83
CA GLY A 104 7.43 -7.76 18.45
C GLY A 104 6.93 -8.55 19.66
N VAL A 105 5.85 -8.13 20.33
CA VAL A 105 5.54 -8.65 21.68
C VAL A 105 4.13 -9.21 21.81
N GLU A 106 3.09 -8.49 21.36
CA GLU A 106 1.71 -8.81 21.75
C GLU A 106 0.89 -9.36 20.59
N GLU A 107 1.07 -8.84 19.39
CA GLU A 107 0.18 -9.17 18.29
C GLU A 107 0.55 -10.46 17.56
N LEU A 108 1.84 -10.72 17.34
CA LEU A 108 2.26 -11.99 16.73
C LEU A 108 1.74 -13.18 17.55
N ARG A 109 1.67 -13.03 18.87
CA ARG A 109 1.08 -14.02 19.78
C ARG A 109 -0.44 -14.10 19.61
N ARG A 110 -1.14 -12.96 19.57
CA ARG A 110 -2.62 -12.91 19.45
C ARG A 110 -3.13 -13.38 18.08
N ILE A 111 -2.46 -13.03 16.98
CA ILE A 111 -2.85 -13.39 15.61
C ILE A 111 -2.76 -14.90 15.40
N MET A 112 -1.66 -15.50 15.85
CA MET A 112 -1.42 -16.96 15.76
C MET A 112 -2.53 -17.78 16.44
N ASP A 113 -3.18 -17.20 17.46
CA ASP A 113 -4.22 -17.86 18.24
C ASP A 113 -5.66 -17.56 17.77
N SER A 114 -5.86 -16.85 16.64
CA SER A 114 -7.18 -16.27 16.30
C SER A 114 -7.99 -17.02 15.22
N GLU A 115 -9.30 -17.14 15.44
CA GLU A 115 -10.28 -17.74 14.50
C GLU A 115 -10.56 -16.85 13.26
N ALA A 116 -10.20 -15.56 13.32
CA ALA A 116 -10.48 -14.55 12.29
C ALA A 116 -9.72 -14.78 10.98
N ILE A 117 -8.58 -15.48 11.02
CA ILE A 117 -7.79 -15.86 9.83
C ILE A 117 -8.61 -16.71 8.84
N ARG A 118 -9.73 -17.32 9.28
CA ARG A 118 -10.60 -18.14 8.41
C ARG A 118 -11.64 -17.35 7.61
N LYS A 119 -11.91 -16.08 7.90
CA LYS A 119 -13.01 -15.33 7.26
C LYS A 119 -12.60 -13.88 7.01
N ILE A 120 -12.01 -13.59 5.86
CA ILE A 120 -11.78 -12.20 5.44
C ILE A 120 -12.40 -11.97 4.06
N ARG A 121 -13.27 -10.96 3.99
CA ARG A 121 -13.87 -10.39 2.78
C ARG A 121 -13.70 -8.87 2.87
N VAL A 122 -13.27 -8.24 1.78
CA VAL A 122 -12.95 -6.79 1.72
C VAL A 122 -14.11 -6.02 1.09
N ALA A 123 -14.41 -4.83 1.63
CA ALA A 123 -15.39 -3.88 1.08
C ALA A 123 -14.73 -2.97 0.03
N GLN A 124 -15.49 -2.64 -1.01
CA GLN A 124 -15.01 -1.78 -2.09
C GLN A 124 -15.11 -0.29 -1.75
N PRO A 125 -14.11 0.53 -2.13
CA PRO A 125 -14.18 1.98 -1.97
C PRO A 125 -15.07 2.62 -3.05
N ASP A 126 -15.79 3.67 -2.68
CA ASP A 126 -16.42 4.61 -3.61
C ASP A 126 -15.34 5.43 -4.33
N LEU A 127 -15.30 5.33 -5.66
CA LEU A 127 -14.31 5.98 -6.52
C LEU A 127 -15.03 6.82 -7.58
N THR A 128 -14.95 8.14 -7.44
CA THR A 128 -15.37 9.09 -8.47
C THR A 128 -14.19 9.41 -9.39
N LEU A 129 -14.30 9.11 -10.69
CA LEU A 129 -13.29 9.49 -11.68
C LEU A 129 -13.35 10.98 -12.01
N LYS A 130 -12.20 11.64 -12.07
CA LYS A 130 -12.09 13.07 -12.36
C LYS A 130 -11.57 13.31 -13.78
N ALA A 131 -12.22 14.20 -14.51
CA ALA A 131 -11.70 14.73 -15.77
C ALA A 131 -10.51 15.67 -15.51
N VAL A 132 -9.57 15.75 -16.46
CA VAL A 132 -8.49 16.74 -16.41
C VAL A 132 -9.10 18.13 -16.58
N ARG A 133 -8.95 18.99 -15.56
CA ARG A 133 -9.54 20.34 -15.58
C ARG A 133 -9.04 21.12 -16.81
N GLY A 134 -9.97 21.66 -17.59
CA GLY A 134 -9.67 22.47 -18.77
C GLY A 134 -9.33 21.69 -20.04
N VAL A 135 -9.40 20.34 -20.03
CA VAL A 135 -9.15 19.52 -21.22
C VAL A 135 -10.34 18.59 -21.47
N SER A 136 -10.95 18.71 -22.65
CA SER A 136 -12.03 17.81 -23.08
C SER A 136 -11.48 16.49 -23.61
N GLY A 137 -12.14 15.38 -23.29
CA GLY A 137 -11.79 14.06 -23.84
C GLY A 137 -10.56 13.40 -23.20
N LEU A 138 -9.96 13.99 -22.16
CA LEU A 138 -8.82 13.42 -21.44
C LEU A 138 -9.19 13.00 -20.02
N ARG A 139 -8.80 11.77 -19.64
CA ARG A 139 -9.00 11.17 -18.31
C ARG A 139 -7.71 10.53 -17.82
N VAL A 140 -7.52 10.54 -16.51
CA VAL A 140 -6.45 9.81 -15.84
C VAL A 140 -7.08 8.64 -15.09
N VAL A 141 -6.56 7.42 -15.27
CA VAL A 141 -7.10 6.18 -14.69
C VAL A 141 -5.95 5.35 -14.15
N ASP A 142 -5.42 5.76 -13.02
CA ASP A 142 -4.35 5.07 -12.29
C ASP A 142 -4.41 5.46 -10.81
N ALA A 143 -3.38 5.13 -10.03
CA ALA A 143 -3.33 5.48 -8.61
C ALA A 143 -3.27 7.00 -8.32
N SER A 144 -2.88 7.83 -9.28
CA SER A 144 -2.72 9.28 -9.07
C SER A 144 -4.06 10.01 -8.85
N VAL A 145 -5.18 9.38 -9.19
CA VAL A 145 -6.51 9.95 -8.95
C VAL A 145 -6.96 9.80 -7.49
N MET A 146 -6.27 8.96 -6.70
CA MET A 146 -6.58 8.76 -5.28
C MET A 146 -6.27 10.05 -4.51
N PRO A 147 -7.25 10.65 -3.81
CA PRO A 147 -7.04 11.91 -3.08
C PRO A 147 -6.19 11.74 -1.82
N GLU A 148 -6.24 10.53 -1.23
CA GLU A 148 -5.46 10.10 -0.08
C GLU A 148 -4.99 8.67 -0.35
N VAL A 149 -3.89 8.27 0.30
CA VAL A 149 -3.42 6.88 0.25
C VAL A 149 -4.49 5.99 0.85
N VAL A 150 -4.88 4.96 0.10
CA VAL A 150 -5.82 3.95 0.57
C VAL A 150 -5.13 3.01 1.56
N SER A 151 -5.83 2.63 2.62
CA SER A 151 -5.30 1.75 3.66
C SER A 151 -5.31 0.27 3.27
N THR A 152 -5.23 -0.06 1.98
CA THR A 152 -5.22 -1.43 1.46
C THR A 152 -4.15 -1.57 0.40
N ASN A 153 -3.85 -2.80 -0.03
CA ASN A 153 -2.96 -3.02 -1.16
C ASN A 153 -3.49 -2.25 -2.39
N THR A 154 -2.67 -1.33 -2.88
CA THR A 154 -3.02 -0.40 -3.96
C THR A 154 -3.37 -1.11 -5.26
N MET A 155 -2.86 -2.32 -5.49
CA MET A 155 -3.18 -3.12 -6.67
C MET A 155 -4.68 -3.36 -6.79
N ALA A 156 -5.32 -3.82 -5.72
CA ALA A 156 -6.75 -4.11 -5.72
C ALA A 156 -7.56 -2.84 -5.99
N THR A 157 -7.16 -1.71 -5.40
CA THR A 157 -7.83 -0.43 -5.63
C THR A 157 -7.66 0.07 -7.06
N VAL A 158 -6.47 -0.08 -7.66
CA VAL A 158 -6.25 0.29 -9.07
C VAL A 158 -7.12 -0.55 -10.00
N TYR A 159 -7.31 -1.84 -9.74
CA TYR A 159 -8.24 -2.65 -10.52
C TYR A 159 -9.68 -2.16 -10.42
N VAL A 160 -10.16 -1.82 -9.22
CA VAL A 160 -11.51 -1.26 -9.05
C VAL A 160 -11.66 0.08 -9.75
N ILE A 161 -10.63 0.95 -9.68
CA ILE A 161 -10.60 2.22 -10.42
C ILE A 161 -10.73 1.96 -11.93
N ALA A 162 -9.96 1.00 -12.45
CA ALA A 162 -9.97 0.66 -13.87
C ALA A 162 -11.31 0.05 -14.31
N GLU A 163 -11.91 -0.82 -13.50
CA GLU A 163 -13.23 -1.41 -13.73
C GLU A 163 -14.30 -0.31 -13.81
N LYS A 164 -14.35 0.56 -12.79
CA LYS A 164 -15.31 1.67 -12.78
C LYS A 164 -15.09 2.65 -13.94
N ALA A 165 -13.84 2.85 -14.37
CA ALA A 165 -13.51 3.68 -15.52
C ALA A 165 -13.97 3.08 -16.84
N SER A 166 -13.88 1.76 -16.97
CA SER A 166 -14.40 1.05 -18.13
C SER A 166 -15.88 1.33 -18.31
N ASP A 167 -16.67 1.26 -17.23
CA ASP A 167 -18.12 1.51 -17.28
C ASP A 167 -18.43 2.96 -17.66
N ILE A 168 -17.78 3.93 -17.03
CA ILE A 168 -18.00 5.34 -17.31
C ILE A 168 -17.64 5.67 -18.77
N ILE A 169 -16.49 5.16 -19.27
CA ILE A 169 -16.09 5.34 -20.67
C ILE A 169 -17.13 4.72 -21.59
N LYS A 170 -17.54 3.47 -21.37
CA LYS A 170 -18.54 2.83 -22.23
C LYS A 170 -19.87 3.57 -22.23
N GLN A 171 -20.31 4.08 -21.08
CA GLN A 171 -21.53 4.86 -20.96
C GLN A 171 -21.47 6.14 -21.81
N ASP A 172 -20.37 6.89 -21.72
CA ASP A 172 -20.21 8.15 -22.47
C ASP A 172 -20.16 7.94 -23.99
N TRP A 173 -19.65 6.79 -24.43
CA TRP A 173 -19.60 6.39 -25.84
C TRP A 173 -20.86 5.63 -26.30
N GLY A 174 -21.86 5.46 -25.42
CA GLY A 174 -23.14 4.82 -25.75
C GLY A 174 -23.08 3.29 -25.89
N TYR A 175 -22.04 2.64 -25.34
CA TYR A 175 -21.87 1.19 -25.38
C TYR A 175 -22.58 0.42 -24.24
N LEU A 176 -23.08 1.10 -23.20
CA LEU A 176 -23.90 0.49 -22.14
C LEU A 176 -25.35 0.99 -22.22
N THR A 177 -26.32 0.08 -22.17
CA THR A 177 -27.74 0.42 -22.02
C THR A 177 -28.10 0.61 -20.54
N LYS A 178 -29.20 1.33 -20.25
CA LYS A 178 -29.66 1.62 -18.87
C LYS A 178 -29.94 0.37 -18.01
N GLU A 179 -29.98 -0.81 -18.61
CA GLU A 179 -30.22 -2.10 -17.95
C GLU A 179 -28.92 -2.80 -17.50
N GLN A 180 -27.75 -2.25 -17.88
CA GLN A 180 -26.43 -2.81 -17.61
C GLN A 180 -25.65 -2.02 -16.52
N VAL A 181 -26.32 -1.10 -15.82
CA VAL A 181 -25.76 -0.23 -14.76
C VAL A 181 -26.35 -0.56 -13.40
#